data_AF-A0A7S2XW56-F1
#
_entry.id   AF-A0A7S2XW56-F1
#
_cell.length_a   1.000
_cell.length_b   1.000
_cell.length_c   1.000
_cell.angle_alpha   90.00
_cell.angle_beta   90.00
_cell.angle_gamma   90.00
#
_symmetry.space_group_name_H-M   'P 1'
#
loop_
_entity.id
_entity.type
_entity.pdbx_description
1 polymer ?
#
loop_
_entity_poly.entity_id
_entity_poly.type
_entity_poly.pdbx_seq_one_letter_code
_entity_poly.pdbx_strand_id
1 'polypeptide(L)'
;EIHGAWFDPSNPVVPMSGSLRGDLFEWMLEEEQAADLVLAIGSSLCGMNSDRMVSTPARKCAKQLKRSKNVNQSSNKNIPGRTELGSVIIGFQQTRLDLSCSLRIFASIDRVMSLVADELSLDVQTSHYQPNFESENVFHVPYDSKGKLLAPEFRNDSNYWSVWDLREGAKIKLTGGPGEGFKGVVVCVPNRNSSGNSRYAYSISCPCTREGDSLGKGQHRYALGAWFVEAACKGDLPMIPLINYCTNTKIK
;
A
#
# COMPACT_ATOMS: atom_id res chain seq x y z
N GLU A 1 2.34 -0.81 -2.40
CA GLU A 1 2.99 0.19 -3.29
C GLU A 1 4.46 -0.17 -3.49
N ILE A 2 4.83 -0.88 -4.57
CA ILE A 2 6.21 -1.40 -4.70
C ILE A 2 7.25 -0.34 -5.10
N HIS A 3 6.82 0.72 -5.78
CA HIS A 3 7.69 1.82 -6.26
C HIS A 3 7.80 2.98 -5.28
N GLY A 4 7.48 2.72 -4.01
CA GLY A 4 7.41 3.72 -2.97
C GLY A 4 6.06 4.41 -2.86
N ALA A 5 5.93 5.15 -1.78
CA ALA A 5 4.71 5.67 -1.20
C ALA A 5 4.92 7.11 -0.77
N TRP A 6 3.91 7.96 -0.95
CA TRP A 6 3.96 9.34 -0.46
C TRP A 6 3.68 9.44 1.04
N PHE A 7 2.93 8.49 1.59
CA PHE A 7 2.41 8.49 2.96
C PHE A 7 2.99 7.37 3.84
N ASP A 8 4.06 6.72 3.38
CA ASP A 8 4.83 5.75 4.16
C ASP A 8 6.32 6.17 4.16
N PRO A 9 6.85 6.69 5.28
CA PRO A 9 8.23 7.13 5.37
C PRO A 9 9.26 5.98 5.31
N SER A 10 8.83 4.73 5.52
CA SER A 10 9.65 3.52 5.39
C SER A 10 9.72 2.99 3.96
N ASN A 11 8.98 3.60 3.03
CA ASN A 11 8.95 3.20 1.62
C ASN A 11 8.94 4.44 0.72
N PRO A 12 10.02 5.24 0.72
CA PRO A 12 10.06 6.46 -0.08
C PRO A 12 9.94 6.15 -1.58
N VAL A 13 9.43 7.12 -2.35
CA VAL A 13 9.32 7.02 -3.81
C VAL A 13 10.67 6.65 -4.44
N VAL A 14 10.68 5.52 -5.14
CA VAL A 14 11.89 4.93 -5.71
C VAL A 14 12.18 5.60 -7.06
N PRO A 15 13.40 6.14 -7.28
CA PRO A 15 13.79 6.63 -8.60
C PRO A 15 13.80 5.49 -9.62
N MET A 16 13.71 5.80 -10.93
CA MET A 16 13.73 4.77 -11.98
C MET A 16 14.97 3.86 -11.95
N SER A 17 16.08 4.32 -11.37
CA SER A 17 17.33 3.58 -11.19
C SER A 17 17.52 2.99 -9.78
N GLY A 18 16.54 3.15 -8.89
CA GLY A 18 16.60 2.68 -7.51
C GLY A 18 16.15 1.23 -7.34
N SER A 19 16.34 0.71 -6.14
CA SER A 19 15.94 -0.65 -5.77
C SER A 19 14.56 -0.65 -5.15
N LEU A 20 13.76 -1.67 -5.46
CA LEU A 20 12.48 -1.90 -4.79
C LEU A 20 12.72 -2.55 -3.43
N ARG A 21 11.84 -2.27 -2.48
CA ARG A 21 11.78 -3.00 -1.22
C ARG A 21 11.52 -4.48 -1.48
N GLY A 22 12.43 -5.33 -1.02
CA GLY A 22 12.42 -6.77 -1.30
C GLY A 22 11.13 -7.45 -0.85
N ASP A 23 10.68 -7.16 0.37
CA ASP A 23 9.43 -7.68 0.95
C ASP A 23 8.20 -7.32 0.12
N LEU A 24 8.09 -6.07 -0.33
CA LEU A 24 6.97 -5.61 -1.16
C LEU A 24 7.02 -6.18 -2.57
N PHE A 25 8.22 -6.38 -3.12
CA PHE A 25 8.40 -6.97 -4.43
C PHE A 25 8.10 -8.48 -4.42
N GLU A 26 8.55 -9.21 -3.40
CA GLU A 26 8.22 -10.61 -3.19
C GLU A 26 6.70 -10.80 -3.07
N TRP A 27 6.03 -9.98 -2.26
CA TRP A 27 4.57 -10.02 -2.16
C TRP A 27 3.90 -9.76 -3.52
N MET A 28 4.38 -8.78 -4.30
CA MET A 28 3.86 -8.57 -5.66
C MET A 28 4.06 -9.80 -6.57
N LEU A 29 5.17 -10.53 -6.45
CA LEU A 29 5.38 -11.75 -7.24
C LEU A 29 4.39 -12.86 -6.85
N GLU A 30 4.07 -12.99 -5.56
CA GLU A 30 3.04 -13.91 -5.09
C GLU A 30 1.67 -13.55 -5.63
N GLU A 31 1.28 -12.27 -5.53
CA GLU A 31 0.02 -11.76 -6.06
C GLU A 31 -0.06 -11.88 -7.59
N GLU A 32 1.06 -11.67 -8.32
CA GLU A 32 1.13 -11.87 -9.77
C GLU A 32 0.78 -13.32 -10.14
N GLN A 33 1.26 -14.28 -9.37
CA GLN A 33 0.97 -15.70 -9.59
C GLN A 33 -0.46 -16.06 -9.15
N ALA A 34 -0.94 -15.47 -8.06
CA ALA A 34 -2.26 -15.75 -7.53
C ALA A 34 -3.38 -15.11 -8.36
N ALA A 35 -3.20 -13.91 -8.91
CA ALA A 35 -4.28 -13.17 -9.55
C ALA A 35 -4.82 -13.87 -10.81
N ASP A 36 -6.15 -13.93 -10.90
CA ASP A 36 -6.92 -14.33 -12.07
C ASP A 36 -7.60 -13.13 -12.76
N LEU A 37 -7.82 -12.03 -12.03
CA LEU A 37 -8.27 -10.73 -12.53
C LEU A 37 -7.41 -9.60 -11.97
N VAL A 38 -7.03 -8.64 -12.81
CA VAL A 38 -6.41 -7.38 -12.37
C VAL A 38 -7.07 -6.17 -13.02
N LEU A 39 -7.29 -5.13 -12.23
CA LEU A 39 -7.70 -3.80 -12.69
C LEU A 39 -6.50 -2.85 -12.66
N ALA A 40 -6.10 -2.34 -13.82
CA ALA A 40 -5.16 -1.24 -13.94
C ALA A 40 -5.92 0.07 -14.09
N ILE A 41 -5.82 0.92 -13.06
CA ILE A 41 -6.63 2.12 -12.93
C ILE A 41 -5.70 3.33 -12.92
N GLY A 42 -5.87 4.24 -13.89
CA GLY A 42 -5.09 5.49 -13.94
C GLY A 42 -3.58 5.33 -14.12
N SER A 43 -3.13 4.17 -14.59
CA SER A 43 -1.72 3.89 -14.86
C SER A 43 -1.41 4.05 -16.35
N SER A 44 -0.24 4.61 -16.67
CA SER A 44 0.29 4.69 -18.04
C SER A 44 0.88 3.37 -18.52
N LEU A 45 1.14 2.42 -17.62
CA LEU A 45 1.77 1.11 -17.90
C LEU A 45 3.03 1.27 -18.77
N CYS A 46 3.97 2.08 -18.26
CA CYS A 46 5.11 2.60 -19.02
C CYS A 46 6.34 1.68 -19.08
N GLY A 47 6.21 0.43 -18.64
CA GLY A 47 7.27 -0.60 -18.60
C GLY A 47 7.86 -0.81 -17.21
N MET A 48 7.10 -0.54 -16.15
CA MET A 48 7.57 -0.75 -14.77
C MET A 48 7.34 -2.20 -14.32
N ASN A 49 8.02 -2.62 -13.25
CA ASN A 49 7.82 -3.96 -12.67
C ASN A 49 6.36 -4.24 -12.30
N SER A 50 5.62 -3.21 -11.87
CA SER A 50 4.19 -3.31 -11.55
C SER A 50 3.31 -3.67 -12.75
N ASP A 51 3.73 -3.39 -13.99
CA ASP A 51 2.96 -3.71 -15.20
C ASP A 51 2.83 -5.22 -15.44
N ARG A 52 3.66 -6.02 -14.76
CA ARG A 52 3.54 -7.49 -14.70
C ARG A 52 2.18 -7.94 -14.17
N MET A 53 1.60 -7.18 -13.24
CA MET A 53 0.26 -7.43 -12.71
C MET A 53 -0.82 -7.35 -13.79
N VAL A 54 -0.58 -6.62 -14.88
CA VAL A 54 -1.54 -6.54 -16.01
C VAL A 54 -1.26 -7.61 -17.06
N SER A 55 0.02 -7.78 -17.41
CA SER A 55 0.42 -8.65 -18.53
C SER A 55 0.32 -10.14 -18.19
N THR A 56 0.57 -10.53 -16.93
CA THR A 56 0.52 -11.94 -16.53
C THR A 56 -0.92 -12.49 -16.52
N PRO A 57 -1.91 -11.89 -15.85
CA PRO A 57 -3.30 -12.32 -15.93
C PRO A 57 -3.85 -12.32 -17.36
N ALA A 58 -3.58 -11.25 -18.15
CA ALA A 58 -3.95 -11.20 -19.57
C ALA A 58 -3.45 -12.42 -20.35
N ARG A 59 -2.16 -12.78 -20.17
CA ARG A 59 -1.55 -13.94 -20.81
C ARG A 59 -2.16 -15.26 -20.34
N LYS A 60 -2.50 -15.39 -19.05
CA LYS A 60 -3.17 -16.59 -18.50
C LYS A 60 -4.55 -16.78 -19.16
N CYS A 61 -5.36 -15.73 -19.22
CA CYS A 61 -6.67 -15.73 -19.88
C CYS A 61 -6.55 -16.10 -21.38
N ALA A 62 -5.63 -15.47 -22.12
CA ALA A 62 -5.42 -15.79 -23.53
C ALA A 62 -4.99 -17.25 -23.77
N LYS A 63 -4.16 -17.83 -22.88
CA LYS A 63 -3.78 -19.24 -22.94
C LYS A 63 -4.98 -20.16 -22.66
N GLN A 64 -5.81 -19.84 -21.67
CA GLN A 64 -7.04 -20.58 -21.37
C GLN A 64 -7.97 -20.62 -22.58
N LEU A 65 -8.24 -19.47 -23.21
CA LEU A 65 -9.10 -19.38 -24.39
C LEU A 65 -8.58 -20.20 -25.58
N LYS A 66 -7.26 -20.19 -25.83
CA LYS A 66 -6.64 -21.02 -26.88
C LYS A 66 -6.81 -22.51 -26.62
N ARG A 67 -6.68 -22.95 -25.36
CA ARG A 67 -6.90 -24.36 -24.98
C ARG A 67 -8.36 -24.75 -25.19
N SER A 68 -9.31 -23.91 -24.79
CA SER A 68 -10.74 -24.17 -24.98
C SER A 68 -11.14 -24.28 -26.45
N LYS A 69 -10.55 -23.45 -27.35
CA LYS A 69 -10.84 -23.50 -28.79
C LYS A 69 -10.31 -24.76 -29.50
N ASN A 70 -9.22 -25.36 -28.99
CA ASN A 70 -8.67 -26.60 -29.53
C ASN A 70 -9.40 -27.85 -29.02
N VAL A 71 -10.27 -27.71 -28.02
CA VAL A 71 -11.11 -28.79 -27.47
C VAL A 71 -12.50 -28.74 -28.11
N ASN A 72 -12.54 -28.83 -29.44
CA ASN A 72 -13.75 -29.18 -30.18
C ASN A 72 -13.57 -30.60 -30.73
N GLN A 73 -13.64 -31.65 -29.88
CA GLN A 73 -14.11 -32.99 -30.31
C GLN A 73 -14.22 -34.10 -29.24
N SER A 74 -13.95 -33.91 -27.95
CA SER A 74 -14.33 -34.97 -27.01
C SER A 74 -14.49 -34.51 -25.57
N SER A 75 -15.65 -34.84 -25.03
CA SER A 75 -16.02 -34.83 -23.61
C SER A 75 -16.04 -33.48 -22.91
N ASN A 76 -17.28 -33.05 -22.64
CA ASN A 76 -17.72 -31.97 -21.77
C ASN A 76 -17.33 -32.27 -20.30
N LYS A 77 -16.03 -32.36 -19.99
CA LYS A 77 -15.53 -32.32 -18.62
C LYS A 77 -15.26 -30.86 -18.29
N ASN A 78 -16.27 -30.22 -17.70
CA ASN A 78 -16.07 -29.06 -16.83
C ASN A 78 -15.03 -29.47 -15.78
N ILE A 79 -13.77 -29.11 -16.01
CA ILE A 79 -12.75 -29.18 -14.97
C ILE A 79 -13.13 -28.03 -14.02
N PRO A 80 -13.58 -28.31 -12.78
CA PRO A 80 -13.79 -27.27 -11.80
C PRO A 80 -12.39 -26.80 -11.39
N GLY A 81 -11.92 -25.76 -12.05
CA GLY A 81 -10.59 -25.24 -11.93
C GLY A 81 -10.63 -23.76 -12.27
N ARG A 82 -10.04 -22.96 -11.39
CA ARG A 82 -9.91 -21.50 -11.45
C ARG A 82 -10.00 -20.90 -12.86
N THR A 83 -10.97 -20.01 -13.07
CA THR A 83 -11.15 -19.30 -14.35
C THR A 83 -10.25 -18.08 -14.39
N GLU A 84 -9.34 -18.03 -15.36
CA GLU A 84 -8.47 -16.88 -15.62
C GLU A 84 -9.27 -15.78 -16.34
N LEU A 85 -9.63 -14.70 -15.64
CA LEU A 85 -10.46 -13.61 -16.15
C LEU A 85 -9.63 -12.58 -16.97
N GLY A 86 -8.36 -12.42 -16.62
CA GLY A 86 -7.39 -11.60 -17.35
C GLY A 86 -7.21 -10.21 -16.75
N SER A 87 -7.19 -9.16 -17.57
CA SER A 87 -6.95 -7.80 -17.07
C SER A 87 -7.85 -6.74 -17.69
N VAL A 88 -8.17 -5.71 -16.90
CA VAL A 88 -8.99 -4.57 -17.29
C VAL A 88 -8.15 -3.31 -17.15
N ILE A 89 -8.11 -2.47 -18.18
CA ILE A 89 -7.40 -1.18 -18.16
C ILE A 89 -8.43 -0.04 -18.22
N ILE A 90 -8.38 0.85 -17.23
CA ILE A 90 -9.30 1.99 -17.05
C ILE A 90 -8.51 3.29 -17.02
N GLY A 91 -8.87 4.23 -17.89
CA GLY A 91 -8.25 5.55 -17.97
C GLY A 91 -8.38 6.17 -19.37
N PHE A 92 -7.97 7.42 -19.52
CA PHE A 92 -8.13 8.16 -20.78
C PHE A 92 -7.03 7.91 -21.82
N GLN A 93 -5.79 7.73 -21.36
CA GLN A 93 -4.64 7.62 -22.25
C GLN A 93 -4.48 6.19 -22.77
N GLN A 94 -3.97 6.06 -23.99
CA GLN A 94 -3.55 4.77 -24.50
C GLN A 94 -2.34 4.26 -23.72
N THR A 95 -2.28 2.94 -23.53
CA THR A 95 -1.17 2.27 -22.86
C THR A 95 -0.50 1.27 -23.79
N ARG A 96 0.72 0.83 -23.43
CA ARG A 96 1.44 -0.21 -24.19
C ARG A 96 0.75 -1.58 -24.11
N LEU A 97 -0.15 -1.77 -23.14
CA LEU A 97 -0.81 -3.05 -22.86
C LEU A 97 -2.27 -3.09 -23.31
N ASP A 98 -2.79 -2.04 -23.97
CA ASP A 98 -4.18 -1.94 -24.43
C ASP A 98 -4.59 -3.13 -25.31
N LEU A 99 -3.71 -3.55 -26.24
CA LEU A 99 -3.98 -4.68 -27.14
C LEU A 99 -3.94 -6.05 -26.45
N SER A 100 -3.33 -6.13 -25.27
CA SER A 100 -3.15 -7.38 -24.53
C SER A 100 -4.20 -7.58 -23.43
N CYS A 101 -4.84 -6.52 -22.95
CA CYS A 101 -5.85 -6.62 -21.90
C CYS A 101 -7.13 -7.30 -22.37
N SER A 102 -7.89 -7.87 -21.43
CA SER A 102 -9.20 -8.48 -21.72
C SER A 102 -10.26 -7.42 -22.01
N LEU A 103 -10.18 -6.26 -21.34
CA LEU A 103 -11.13 -5.16 -21.49
C LEU A 103 -10.44 -3.81 -21.31
N ARG A 104 -10.68 -2.89 -22.26
CA ARG A 104 -10.20 -1.50 -22.19
C ARG A 104 -11.38 -0.54 -22.08
N ILE A 105 -11.37 0.29 -21.03
CA ILE A 105 -12.42 1.29 -20.77
C ILE A 105 -11.84 2.71 -20.79
N PHE A 106 -12.18 3.47 -21.84
CA PHE A 106 -11.80 4.88 -21.97
C PHE A 106 -12.80 5.81 -21.27
N ALA A 107 -12.62 6.01 -19.96
CA ALA A 107 -13.50 6.85 -19.14
C ALA A 107 -12.77 7.38 -17.89
N SER A 108 -13.43 8.31 -17.17
CA SER A 108 -12.95 8.71 -15.84
C SER A 108 -13.07 7.55 -14.87
N ILE A 109 -12.06 7.43 -14.02
CA ILE A 109 -11.96 6.37 -13.01
C ILE A 109 -13.17 6.43 -12.07
N ASP A 110 -13.50 7.61 -11.56
CA ASP A 110 -14.62 7.81 -10.64
C ASP A 110 -15.95 7.36 -11.24
N ARG A 111 -16.16 7.58 -12.55
CA ARG A 111 -17.39 7.14 -13.22
C ARG A 111 -17.44 5.62 -13.37
N VAL A 112 -16.33 4.98 -13.72
CA VAL A 112 -16.28 3.53 -13.85
C VAL A 112 -16.44 2.88 -12.48
N MET A 113 -15.74 3.36 -11.45
CA MET A 113 -15.80 2.77 -10.12
C MET A 113 -17.16 2.97 -9.44
N SER A 114 -17.84 4.10 -9.68
CA SER A 114 -19.23 4.28 -9.21
C SER A 114 -20.19 3.29 -9.86
N LEU A 115 -20.12 3.11 -11.18
CA LEU A 115 -20.94 2.12 -11.88
C LEU A 115 -20.65 0.68 -11.43
N VAL A 116 -19.39 0.36 -11.17
CA VAL A 116 -19.00 -0.95 -10.62
C VAL A 116 -19.53 -1.13 -9.20
N ALA A 117 -19.46 -0.10 -8.36
CA ALA A 117 -20.01 -0.16 -7.01
C ALA A 117 -21.53 -0.37 -7.04
N ASP A 118 -22.25 0.34 -7.91
CA ASP A 118 -23.69 0.19 -8.10
C ASP A 118 -24.04 -1.24 -8.57
N GLU A 119 -23.34 -1.75 -9.58
CA GLU A 119 -23.54 -3.09 -10.12
C GLU A 119 -23.28 -4.19 -9.07
N LEU A 120 -22.25 -3.99 -8.24
CA LEU A 120 -21.91 -4.90 -7.15
C LEU A 120 -22.75 -4.67 -5.88
N SER A 121 -23.66 -3.69 -5.89
CA SER A 121 -24.45 -3.29 -4.71
C SER A 121 -23.58 -2.97 -3.48
N LEU A 122 -22.45 -2.30 -3.70
CA LEU A 122 -21.50 -1.89 -2.66
C LEU A 122 -21.80 -0.47 -2.19
N ASP A 123 -21.91 -0.29 -0.87
CA ASP A 123 -21.92 1.04 -0.25
C ASP A 123 -20.49 1.54 -0.07
N VAL A 124 -20.09 2.51 -0.90
CA VAL A 124 -18.73 3.09 -0.90
C VAL A 124 -18.79 4.52 -0.39
N GLN A 125 -18.03 4.81 0.67
CA GLN A 125 -17.91 6.17 1.18
C GLN A 125 -17.17 7.07 0.18
N THR A 126 -17.84 8.11 -0.27
CA THR A 126 -17.30 9.11 -1.21
C THR A 126 -16.79 10.39 -0.53
N SER A 127 -17.06 10.54 0.77
CA SER A 127 -16.54 11.66 1.56
C SER A 127 -15.03 11.57 1.69
N HIS A 128 -14.36 12.72 1.66
CA HIS A 128 -12.93 12.79 1.94
C HIS A 128 -12.60 12.16 3.29
N TYR A 129 -11.55 11.33 3.31
CA TYR A 129 -11.03 10.74 4.53
C TYR A 129 -10.75 11.82 5.59
N GLN A 130 -11.24 11.58 6.81
CA GLN A 130 -11.00 12.41 7.97
C GLN A 130 -10.42 11.52 9.07
N PRO A 131 -9.23 11.84 9.60
CA PRO A 131 -8.68 11.10 10.72
C PRO A 131 -9.64 11.12 11.90
N ASN A 132 -9.98 9.95 12.45
CA ASN A 132 -10.86 9.83 13.60
C ASN A 132 -10.11 9.26 14.81
N PHE A 133 -9.34 10.12 15.48
CA PHE A 133 -8.65 9.77 16.72
C PHE A 133 -9.28 10.52 17.89
N GLU A 134 -9.67 9.81 18.93
CA GLU A 134 -10.08 10.40 20.22
C GLU A 134 -8.87 10.70 21.12
N SER A 135 -7.67 10.22 20.74
CA SER A 135 -6.46 10.34 21.55
C SER A 135 -5.61 11.55 21.17
N GLU A 136 -4.81 12.04 22.12
CA GLU A 136 -3.86 13.14 21.94
C GLU A 136 -2.62 12.73 21.10
N ASN A 137 -2.81 12.00 19.99
CA ASN A 137 -1.76 11.40 19.16
C ASN A 137 -0.86 10.40 19.90
N VAL A 138 -1.38 9.76 20.93
CA VAL A 138 -0.74 8.63 21.62
C VAL A 138 -1.66 7.43 21.48
N PHE A 139 -1.11 6.31 21.01
CA PHE A 139 -1.88 5.14 20.62
C PHE A 139 -1.35 3.90 21.32
N HIS A 140 -2.23 2.97 21.66
CA HIS A 140 -1.82 1.60 22.01
C HIS A 140 -1.97 0.75 20.76
N VAL A 141 -0.91 0.05 20.37
CA VAL A 141 -0.90 -0.72 19.13
C VAL A 141 -0.33 -2.13 19.34
N PRO A 142 -0.86 -3.16 18.65
CA PRO A 142 -0.46 -4.57 18.81
C PRO A 142 0.86 -4.90 18.10
N TYR A 143 1.91 -4.10 18.30
CA TYR A 143 3.22 -4.26 17.67
C TYR A 143 4.32 -4.35 18.71
N ASP A 144 5.38 -5.08 18.38
CA ASP A 144 6.59 -5.20 19.21
C ASP A 144 7.50 -3.96 19.10
N SER A 145 8.60 -4.00 19.86
CA SER A 145 9.62 -2.93 19.86
C SER A 145 10.42 -2.79 18.56
N LYS A 146 10.20 -3.67 17.57
CA LYS A 146 10.73 -3.58 16.21
C LYS A 146 9.65 -3.11 15.22
N GLY A 147 8.43 -2.88 15.68
CA GLY A 147 7.29 -2.48 14.87
C GLY A 147 6.65 -3.64 14.11
N LYS A 148 6.95 -4.90 14.45
CA LYS A 148 6.33 -6.08 13.86
C LYS A 148 5.04 -6.42 14.58
N LEU A 149 4.01 -6.80 13.84
CA LEU A 149 2.72 -7.20 14.39
C LEU A 149 2.92 -8.40 15.34
N LEU A 150 2.33 -8.32 16.54
CA LEU A 150 2.42 -9.38 17.55
C LEU A 150 1.85 -10.71 17.01
N ALA A 151 2.24 -11.83 17.60
CA ALA A 151 1.64 -13.13 17.26
C ALA A 151 0.17 -13.17 17.71
N PRO A 152 -0.72 -13.94 17.02
CA PRO A 152 -2.16 -13.94 17.28
C PRO A 152 -2.56 -14.10 18.75
N GLU A 153 -1.83 -14.94 19.49
CA GLU A 153 -2.02 -15.20 20.92
C GLU A 153 -1.83 -13.97 21.82
N PHE A 154 -1.09 -12.95 21.37
CA PHE A 154 -0.84 -11.71 22.12
C PHE A 154 -1.64 -10.50 21.59
N ARG A 155 -2.26 -10.60 20.41
CA ARG A 155 -2.97 -9.46 19.79
C ARG A 155 -4.21 -9.03 20.55
N ASN A 156 -4.91 -9.98 21.17
CA ASN A 156 -6.17 -9.71 21.89
C ASN A 156 -5.95 -9.25 23.33
N ASP A 157 -4.71 -9.26 23.83
CA ASP A 157 -4.37 -8.81 25.17
C ASP A 157 -3.61 -7.48 25.10
N SER A 158 -4.30 -6.41 25.49
CA SER A 158 -3.79 -5.04 25.49
C SER A 158 -2.57 -4.84 26.40
N ASN A 159 -2.28 -5.78 27.33
CA ASN A 159 -1.09 -5.71 28.17
C ASN A 159 0.21 -5.89 27.38
N TYR A 160 0.14 -6.52 26.21
CA TYR A 160 1.29 -6.69 25.32
C TYR A 160 1.43 -5.57 24.30
N TRP A 161 0.47 -4.66 24.23
CA TRP A 161 0.46 -3.59 23.23
C TRP A 161 1.49 -2.52 23.59
N SER A 162 2.19 -2.04 22.57
CA SER A 162 3.16 -0.96 22.72
C SER A 162 2.46 0.40 22.67
N VAL A 163 2.99 1.36 23.41
CA VAL A 163 2.61 2.78 23.28
C VAL A 163 3.33 3.37 22.08
N TRP A 164 2.56 3.90 21.14
CA TRP A 164 3.03 4.62 19.96
C TRP A 164 2.71 6.12 20.10
N ASP A 165 3.71 6.89 20.46
CA ASP A 165 3.62 8.34 20.66
C ASP A 165 3.97 9.06 19.35
N LEU A 166 2.96 9.69 18.76
CA LEU A 166 3.05 10.48 17.53
C LEU A 166 2.79 11.98 17.78
N ARG A 167 2.92 12.45 19.03
CA ARG A 167 2.87 13.88 19.32
C ARG A 167 4.02 14.62 18.68
N GLU A 168 3.83 15.91 18.44
CA GLU A 168 4.92 16.77 17.97
C GLU A 168 6.12 16.72 18.92
N GLY A 169 7.32 16.58 18.36
CA GLY A 169 8.56 16.38 19.10
C GLY A 169 8.86 14.92 19.49
N ALA A 170 7.93 13.97 19.29
CA ALA A 170 8.17 12.57 19.60
C ALA A 170 9.35 12.01 18.78
N LYS A 171 10.25 11.30 19.47
CA LYS A 171 11.45 10.68 18.89
C LYS A 171 11.10 9.33 18.28
N ILE A 172 11.27 9.21 16.97
CA ILE A 172 10.88 8.04 16.19
C ILE A 172 12.06 7.46 15.40
N LYS A 173 12.01 6.18 15.09
CA LYS A 173 13.00 5.46 14.29
C LYS A 173 12.28 4.69 13.19
N LEU A 174 12.77 4.77 11.96
CA LEU A 174 12.22 3.99 10.84
C LEU A 174 12.48 2.51 11.03
N THR A 175 11.49 1.68 10.67
CA THR A 175 11.52 0.22 10.86
C THR A 175 11.91 -0.54 9.60
N GLY A 176 11.93 0.11 8.44
CA GLY A 176 12.25 -0.54 7.17
C GLY A 176 12.63 0.43 6.06
N GLY A 177 12.91 -0.15 4.89
CA GLY A 177 13.36 0.56 3.69
C GLY A 177 14.79 1.07 3.78
N PRO A 178 15.24 1.89 2.82
CA PRO A 178 16.64 2.35 2.78
C PRO A 178 17.04 3.22 3.98
N GLY A 179 16.05 3.81 4.65
CA GLY A 179 16.24 4.58 5.87
C GLY A 179 16.09 3.77 7.16
N GLU A 180 16.04 2.43 7.11
CA GLU A 180 15.87 1.59 8.30
C GLU A 180 16.87 1.99 9.41
N GLY A 181 16.34 2.17 10.62
CA GLY A 181 17.14 2.58 11.77
C GLY A 181 17.46 4.08 11.84
N PHE A 182 17.15 4.87 10.81
CA PHE A 182 17.28 6.32 10.88
C PHE A 182 16.36 6.90 11.94
N LYS A 183 16.94 7.79 12.74
CA LYS A 183 16.25 8.49 13.82
C LYS A 183 15.68 9.80 13.28
N GLY A 184 14.48 10.10 13.71
CA GLY A 184 13.78 11.32 13.34
C GLY A 184 12.89 11.81 14.47
N VAL A 185 12.12 12.85 14.15
CA VAL A 185 11.16 13.46 15.04
C VAL A 185 9.85 13.73 14.32
N VAL A 186 8.74 13.61 15.03
CA VAL A 186 7.46 14.12 14.55
C VAL A 186 7.52 15.65 14.60
N VAL A 187 7.28 16.30 13.47
CA VAL A 187 7.32 17.78 13.34
C VAL A 187 5.93 18.37 13.23
N CYS A 188 4.94 17.61 12.79
CA CYS A 188 3.57 18.08 12.66
C CYS A 188 2.61 16.90 12.79
N VAL A 189 1.48 17.14 13.45
CA VAL A 189 0.36 16.18 13.58
C VAL A 189 -0.81 16.60 12.68
N PRO A 190 -1.67 15.66 12.23
CA PRO A 190 -2.85 15.99 11.44
C PRO A 190 -3.77 16.98 12.16
N ASN A 191 -4.24 18.01 11.45
CA ASN A 191 -5.19 18.99 11.97
C ASN A 191 -6.32 19.23 10.95
N ARG A 192 -7.55 18.93 11.35
CA ARG A 192 -8.76 19.06 10.50
C ARG A 192 -8.96 20.48 9.94
N ASN A 193 -8.50 21.50 10.66
CA ASN A 193 -8.59 22.90 10.26
C ASN A 193 -7.46 23.35 9.32
N SER A 194 -6.46 22.50 9.07
CA SER A 194 -5.37 22.80 8.16
C SER A 194 -5.70 22.49 6.71
N SER A 195 -4.98 23.15 5.79
CA SER A 195 -5.02 22.88 4.36
C SER A 195 -3.89 21.94 3.93
N GLY A 196 -4.06 21.24 2.80
CA GLY A 196 -3.04 20.35 2.24
C GLY A 196 -2.85 19.07 3.06
N ASN A 197 -1.66 18.46 2.94
CA ASN A 197 -1.36 17.15 3.54
C ASN A 197 -1.47 17.15 5.07
N SER A 198 -1.20 18.28 5.73
CA SER A 198 -1.32 18.43 7.20
C SER A 198 -2.74 18.19 7.71
N ARG A 199 -3.75 18.10 6.85
CA ARG A 199 -5.11 17.71 7.25
C ARG A 199 -5.22 16.23 7.63
N TYR A 200 -4.42 15.36 6.99
CA TYR A 200 -4.62 13.91 7.04
C TYR A 200 -3.30 13.12 7.16
N ALA A 201 -2.18 13.78 7.42
CA ALA A 201 -0.90 13.11 7.59
C ALA A 201 -0.02 13.79 8.65
N TYR A 202 0.76 12.98 9.35
CA TYR A 202 1.84 13.42 10.21
C TYR A 202 3.04 13.79 9.35
N SER A 203 3.83 14.77 9.78
CA SER A 203 5.11 15.11 9.16
C SER A 203 6.26 14.62 10.02
N ILE A 204 7.11 13.80 9.43
CA ILE A 204 8.26 13.17 10.08
C ILE A 204 9.54 13.77 9.49
N SER A 205 10.40 14.37 10.32
CA SER A 205 11.72 14.81 9.90
C SER A 205 12.76 13.74 10.26
N CYS A 206 13.43 13.21 9.25
CA CYS A 206 14.54 12.28 9.42
C CYS A 206 15.58 12.48 8.30
N PRO A 207 16.77 11.85 8.41
CA PRO A 207 17.72 11.84 7.31
C PRO A 207 17.11 11.36 5.99
N CYS A 208 17.63 11.84 4.86
CA CYS A 208 17.12 11.44 3.55
C CYS A 208 17.09 9.91 3.40
N THR A 209 15.92 9.34 3.16
CA THR A 209 15.69 7.89 2.99
C THR A 209 15.78 7.44 1.53
N ARG A 210 16.03 8.36 0.58
CA ARG A 210 16.14 8.03 -0.84
C ARG A 210 17.50 7.43 -1.15
N GLU A 211 17.51 6.28 -1.82
CA GLU A 211 18.73 5.61 -2.27
C GLU A 211 19.59 6.49 -3.19
N GLY A 212 20.89 6.18 -3.20
CA GLY A 212 21.91 6.90 -3.96
C GLY A 212 22.72 7.87 -3.10
N ASP A 213 23.38 8.82 -3.76
CA ASP A 213 24.37 9.71 -3.11
C ASP A 213 23.81 10.58 -1.99
N SER A 214 22.49 10.80 -1.97
CA SER A 214 21.82 11.60 -0.96
C SER A 214 21.42 10.82 0.28
N LEU A 215 21.51 9.48 0.28
CA LEU A 215 21.04 8.65 1.40
C LEU A 215 21.72 9.07 2.71
N GLY A 216 20.92 9.29 3.75
CA GLY A 216 21.38 9.74 5.07
C GLY A 216 21.85 11.20 5.13
N LYS A 217 21.86 11.95 4.02
CA LYS A 217 22.30 13.34 3.97
C LYS A 217 21.13 14.30 4.15
N GLY A 218 21.37 15.38 4.89
CA GLY A 218 20.35 16.40 5.16
C GLY A 218 19.19 15.88 6.02
N GLN A 219 18.27 16.78 6.34
CA GLN A 219 17.00 16.44 6.99
C GLN A 219 15.88 16.65 5.98
N HIS A 220 15.02 15.64 5.84
CA HIS A 220 13.89 15.67 4.91
C HIS A 220 12.59 15.39 5.67
N ARG A 221 11.51 15.98 5.17
CA ARG A 221 10.17 15.75 5.70
C ARG A 221 9.47 14.69 4.88
N TYR A 222 8.97 13.67 5.56
CA TYR A 222 8.14 12.61 5.01
C TYR A 222 6.75 12.68 5.61
N ALA A 223 5.74 12.28 4.84
CA ALA A 223 4.39 12.17 5.36
C ALA A 223 4.12 10.74 5.84
N LEU A 224 3.49 10.61 7.01
CA LEU A 224 2.86 9.38 7.45
C LEU A 224 1.34 9.59 7.39
N GLY A 225 0.64 8.84 6.55
CA GLY A 225 -0.82 8.95 6.42
C GLY A 225 -1.52 8.62 7.73
N ALA A 226 -2.54 9.39 8.12
CA ALA A 226 -3.31 9.11 9.31
C ALA A 226 -4.07 7.78 9.22
N TRP A 227 -4.49 7.38 8.02
CA TRP A 227 -5.09 6.05 7.79
C TRP A 227 -4.15 4.91 8.21
N PHE A 228 -2.83 5.13 8.16
CA PHE A 228 -1.83 4.15 8.60
C PHE A 228 -1.90 3.95 10.11
N VAL A 229 -2.18 5.02 10.86
CA VAL A 229 -2.36 4.96 12.31
C VAL A 229 -3.63 4.21 12.68
N GLU A 230 -4.73 4.43 11.95
CA GLU A 230 -5.97 3.67 12.15
C GLU A 230 -5.77 2.17 11.89
N ALA A 231 -5.12 1.83 10.78
CA ALA A 231 -4.79 0.45 10.41
C ALA A 231 -3.86 -0.20 11.45
N ALA A 232 -2.89 0.55 11.98
CA ALA A 232 -2.02 0.10 13.05
C ALA A 232 -2.81 -0.15 14.35
N CYS A 233 -3.70 0.76 14.76
CA CYS A 233 -4.50 0.54 15.97
C CYS A 233 -5.34 -0.74 15.90
N LYS A 234 -5.74 -1.16 14.69
CA LYS A 234 -6.49 -2.40 14.42
C LYS A 234 -5.60 -3.64 14.27
N GLY A 235 -4.29 -3.46 14.08
CA GLY A 235 -3.37 -4.56 13.79
C GLY A 235 -3.48 -5.10 12.36
N ASP A 236 -3.98 -4.30 11.42
CA ASP A 236 -4.22 -4.70 10.02
C ASP A 236 -2.93 -4.79 9.20
N LEU A 237 -1.83 -4.23 9.73
CA LEU A 237 -0.56 -4.12 9.03
C LEU A 237 0.44 -5.14 9.60
N PRO A 238 1.24 -5.81 8.76
CA PRO A 238 2.26 -6.74 9.23
C PRO A 238 3.39 -6.03 9.98
N MET A 239 3.64 -4.77 9.65
CA MET A 239 4.67 -3.93 10.26
C MET A 239 4.28 -2.45 10.18
N ILE A 240 4.53 -1.69 11.24
CA ILE A 240 4.40 -0.22 11.24
C ILE A 240 5.72 0.45 10.81
N PRO A 241 5.69 1.61 10.13
CA PRO A 241 6.84 2.18 9.42
C PRO A 241 7.83 2.91 10.34
N LEU A 242 7.40 3.22 11.56
CA LEU A 242 8.22 3.91 12.55
C LEU A 242 7.80 3.54 13.96
N ILE A 243 8.75 3.56 14.88
CA ILE A 243 8.59 3.22 16.30
C ILE A 243 9.25 4.29 17.17
N ASN A 244 8.78 4.45 18.42
CA ASN A 244 9.49 5.30 19.38
C ASN A 244 10.78 4.62 19.83
N TYR A 245 11.90 5.37 19.91
CA TYR A 245 13.20 4.86 20.39
C TYR A 245 13.70 5.51 21.68
N CYS A 246 12.98 6.52 22.16
CA CYS A 246 13.18 7.13 23.47
C CYS A 246 11.78 7.43 24.03
N THR A 247 11.15 6.45 24.65
CA THR A 247 9.91 6.70 25.39
C THR A 247 10.29 7.43 26.68
N ASN A 248 9.92 8.71 26.79
CA ASN A 248 10.03 9.44 28.06
C ASN A 248 8.96 9.01 29.09
N THR A 249 8.10 8.08 28.72
CA THR A 249 7.05 7.54 29.59
C THR A 249 7.61 6.34 30.34
N LYS A 250 8.06 6.59 31.58
CA LYS A 250 8.07 5.54 32.60
C LYS A 250 6.62 5.07 32.74
N ILE A 251 6.34 3.86 32.26
CA ILE A 251 5.13 3.14 32.64
C ILE A 251 5.24 2.93 34.16
N LYS A 252 4.32 3.53 34.91
CA LYS A 252 4.04 3.22 36.31
C LYS A 252 2.63 2.67 36.35
#